data_AF-A0A9E4L6M2-F1
#
_entry.id   AF-A0A9E4L6M2-F1
#
_cell.length_a   1.000
_cell.length_b   1.000
_cell.length_c   1.000
_cell.angle_alpha   90.00
_cell.angle_beta   90.00
_cell.angle_gamma   90.00
#
_symmetry.space_group_name_H-M   'P 1'
#
loop_
_entity.id
_entity.type
_entity.pdbx_description
1 polymer ?
#
loop_
_entity_poly.entity_id
_entity_poly.type
_entity_poly.pdbx_seq_one_letter_code
_entity_poly.pdbx_strand_id
1 'polypeptide(L)'
;MVSPENTSGYLVPRQPLRHSLTVVNSRFVSSIRRVDSVKAARAGLGAIRAELSDASHHVYAFRVGHGKSVTEGMSDDGEPSGTAGPPVLAVLRGSGIGDILVVVTRYFGGTKLGTGGLVRAYSEAARQGLARLQTERKIDRHMLGFEVSYALYEQASQLVTQFDGEITETDFSGTVTIYARFPVAGSPAFALALRELSAGRSEVILLD
;
A
#
# COMPACT_ATOMS: atom_id res chain seq x y z
N MET A 1 21.85 15.94 -13.50
CA MET A 1 22.02 15.06 -12.33
C MET A 1 20.79 15.25 -11.46
N VAL A 2 19.79 14.39 -11.56
CA VAL A 2 18.56 14.49 -10.75
C VAL A 2 18.82 13.75 -9.45
N SER A 3 18.74 14.46 -8.32
CA SER A 3 18.98 13.90 -6.99
C SER A 3 17.98 12.77 -6.67
N PRO A 4 18.43 11.64 -6.11
CA PRO A 4 17.62 10.42 -5.97
C PRO A 4 16.61 10.41 -4.80
N GLU A 5 16.30 11.55 -4.17
CA GLU A 5 15.54 11.56 -2.90
C GLU A 5 14.06 11.94 -3.00
N ASN A 6 13.50 12.18 -4.19
CA ASN A 6 12.14 12.72 -4.31
C ASN A 6 11.05 11.67 -4.61
N THR A 7 11.07 10.51 -3.94
CA THR A 7 10.03 9.47 -4.14
C THR A 7 9.19 9.28 -2.87
N SER A 8 8.24 10.20 -2.64
CA SER A 8 7.23 10.17 -1.57
C SER A 8 6.23 9.02 -1.77
N GLY A 9 6.70 7.79 -1.60
CA GLY A 9 5.89 6.59 -1.69
C GLY A 9 6.17 5.63 -0.54
N TYR A 10 5.30 4.66 -0.36
CA TYR A 10 5.40 3.63 0.68
C TYR A 10 5.28 2.24 0.09
N LEU A 11 5.77 1.24 0.83
CA LEU A 11 5.70 -0.15 0.39
C LEU A 11 4.30 -0.71 0.60
N VAL A 12 3.79 -1.43 -0.40
CA VAL A 12 2.54 -2.19 -0.34
C VAL A 12 2.78 -3.62 -0.84
N PRO A 13 1.97 -4.61 -0.46
CA PRO A 13 2.09 -5.96 -0.99
C PRO A 13 1.89 -5.98 -2.51
N ARG A 14 2.84 -6.55 -3.26
CA ARG A 14 2.74 -6.70 -4.72
C ARG A 14 1.75 -7.79 -5.12
N GLN A 15 1.73 -8.86 -4.33
CA GLN A 15 0.84 -10.00 -4.52
C GLN A 15 0.45 -10.64 -3.19
N PRO A 16 -0.69 -11.36 -3.11
CA PRO A 16 -1.03 -12.16 -1.96
C PRO A 16 0.07 -13.16 -1.61
N LEU A 17 0.25 -13.41 -0.32
CA LEU A 17 1.18 -14.43 0.18
C LEU A 17 0.48 -15.29 1.23
N ARG A 18 0.79 -16.58 1.25
CA ARG A 18 0.48 -17.48 2.36
C ARG A 18 1.73 -18.19 2.84
N HIS A 19 1.91 -18.23 4.16
CA HIS A 19 3.02 -18.94 4.81
C HIS A 19 2.53 -19.69 6.05
N SER A 20 3.09 -20.88 6.31
CA SER A 20 2.71 -21.68 7.47
C SER A 20 3.89 -21.87 8.43
N LEU A 21 3.59 -21.76 9.72
CA LEU A 21 4.48 -22.01 10.84
C LEU A 21 3.83 -23.04 11.77
N THR A 22 4.60 -24.02 12.24
CA THR A 22 4.14 -24.98 13.25
C THR A 22 4.86 -24.72 14.58
N VAL A 23 4.10 -24.58 15.67
CA VAL A 23 4.61 -24.36 17.03
C VAL A 23 3.88 -25.27 17.99
N VAL A 24 4.60 -26.19 18.65
CA VAL A 24 4.04 -27.14 19.63
C VAL A 24 2.75 -27.80 19.07
N ASN A 25 2.89 -28.44 17.91
CA ASN A 25 1.83 -29.10 17.13
C ASN A 25 0.69 -28.20 16.63
N SER A 26 0.60 -26.94 17.05
CA SER A 26 -0.37 -25.99 16.51
C SER A 26 0.15 -25.41 15.20
N ARG A 27 -0.70 -25.35 14.19
CA ARG A 27 -0.37 -24.77 12.88
C ARG A 27 -0.92 -23.36 12.78
N PHE A 28 -0.06 -22.41 12.43
CA PHE A 28 -0.38 -21.01 12.20
C PHE A 28 -0.15 -20.71 10.71
N VAL A 29 -1.18 -20.21 10.04
CA VAL A 29 -1.16 -19.90 8.61
C VAL A 29 -1.35 -18.39 8.46
N SER A 30 -0.27 -17.70 8.13
CA SER A 30 -0.28 -16.26 7.83
C SER A 30 -0.70 -16.05 6.38
N SER A 31 -1.85 -15.42 6.18
CA SER A 31 -2.36 -14.97 4.89
C SER A 31 -2.24 -13.45 4.81
N ILE A 32 -1.49 -12.95 3.84
CA ILE A 32 -1.17 -11.54 3.67
C ILE A 32 -1.69 -11.05 2.33
N ARG A 33 -2.40 -9.91 2.31
CA ARG A 33 -2.96 -9.33 1.08
C ARG A 33 -2.90 -7.81 1.11
N ARG A 34 -2.82 -7.21 -0.08
CA ARG A 34 -3.01 -5.76 -0.26
C ARG A 34 -4.48 -5.39 -0.06
N VAL A 35 -4.74 -4.35 0.72
CA VAL A 35 -6.08 -3.76 0.94
C VAL A 35 -5.94 -2.25 1.09
N ASP A 36 -6.71 -1.49 0.33
CA ASP A 36 -6.63 -0.02 0.26
C ASP A 36 -7.72 0.69 1.09
N SER A 37 -8.56 -0.08 1.77
CA SER A 37 -9.69 0.44 2.54
C SER A 37 -10.06 -0.53 3.66
N VAL A 38 -10.71 -0.01 4.71
CA VAL A 38 -11.26 -0.85 5.79
C VAL A 38 -12.29 -1.83 5.24
N LYS A 39 -13.07 -1.42 4.22
CA LYS A 39 -14.03 -2.29 3.53
C LYS A 39 -13.32 -3.45 2.83
N ALA A 40 -12.24 -3.19 2.10
CA ALA A 40 -11.42 -4.23 1.47
C ALA A 40 -10.76 -5.16 2.51
N ALA A 41 -10.29 -4.61 3.65
CA ALA A 41 -9.76 -5.41 4.76
C ALA A 41 -10.81 -6.40 5.31
N ARG A 42 -12.05 -5.93 5.55
CA ARG A 42 -13.15 -6.78 6.02
C ARG A 42 -13.54 -7.85 5.00
N ALA A 43 -13.61 -7.50 3.72
CA ALA A 43 -13.89 -8.44 2.65
C ALA A 43 -12.78 -9.51 2.53
N GLY A 44 -11.52 -9.10 2.62
CA GLY A 44 -10.36 -9.99 2.61
C GLY A 44 -10.35 -10.97 3.79
N LEU A 45 -10.67 -10.49 5.00
CA LEU A 45 -10.84 -11.35 6.18
C LEU A 45 -11.98 -12.35 5.98
N GLY A 46 -13.13 -11.91 5.46
CA GLY A 46 -14.27 -12.78 5.17
C GLY A 46 -13.92 -13.90 4.19
N ALA A 47 -13.19 -13.58 3.11
CA ALA A 47 -12.73 -14.58 2.15
C ALA A 47 -11.81 -15.63 2.78
N ILE A 48 -10.86 -15.21 3.63
CA ILE A 48 -9.94 -16.14 4.32
C ILE A 48 -10.68 -17.01 5.33
N ARG A 49 -11.67 -16.45 6.05
CA ARG A 49 -12.55 -17.22 6.95
C ARG A 49 -13.37 -18.27 6.22
N ALA A 50 -13.91 -17.94 5.04
CA ALA A 50 -14.66 -18.89 4.24
C ALA A 50 -13.74 -20.02 3.71
N GLU A 51 -12.55 -19.67 3.24
CA GLU A 51 -11.57 -20.61 2.70
C GLU A 51 -11.00 -21.56 3.76
N LEU A 52 -10.73 -21.06 4.97
CA LEU A 52 -10.12 -21.81 6.08
C LEU A 52 -11.13 -22.01 7.23
N SER A 53 -12.37 -22.36 6.89
CA SER A 53 -13.51 -22.37 7.81
C SER A 53 -13.46 -23.42 8.92
N ASP A 54 -12.57 -24.41 8.79
CA ASP A 54 -12.33 -25.47 9.78
C ASP A 54 -11.32 -25.06 10.87
N ALA A 55 -10.75 -23.85 10.79
CA ALA A 55 -9.79 -23.36 11.76
C ALA A 55 -10.44 -22.89 13.07
N SER A 56 -9.64 -22.83 14.13
CA SER A 56 -10.10 -22.42 15.46
C SER A 56 -10.21 -20.90 15.60
N HIS A 57 -9.27 -20.16 15.03
CA HIS A 57 -9.17 -18.71 15.13
C HIS A 57 -8.60 -18.10 13.84
N HIS A 58 -9.05 -16.91 13.48
CA HIS A 58 -8.62 -16.05 12.39
C HIS A 58 -8.26 -14.66 12.93
N VAL A 59 -7.20 -14.64 13.72
CA VAL A 59 -6.61 -13.41 14.27
C VAL A 59 -6.18 -12.52 13.11
N TYR A 60 -6.50 -11.23 13.17
CA TYR A 60 -6.11 -10.32 12.10
C TYR A 60 -5.54 -9.01 12.63
N ALA A 61 -4.74 -8.38 11.77
CA ALA A 61 -4.40 -6.97 11.86
C ALA A 61 -4.34 -6.39 10.45
N PHE A 62 -4.75 -5.14 10.28
CA PHE A 62 -4.57 -4.40 9.03
C PHE A 62 -4.04 -2.99 9.29
N ARG A 63 -3.40 -2.43 8.26
CA ARG A 63 -3.00 -1.03 8.17
C ARG A 63 -3.35 -0.54 6.76
N VAL A 64 -4.21 0.47 6.67
CA VAL A 64 -4.61 1.10 5.41
C VAL A 64 -4.04 2.51 5.39
N GLY A 65 -3.41 2.90 4.28
CA GLY A 65 -2.70 4.15 4.13
C GLY A 65 -1.27 4.13 4.69
N HIS A 66 -0.67 5.31 4.75
CA HIS A 66 0.70 5.54 5.21
C HIS A 66 0.85 6.92 5.88
N GLY A 67 1.96 7.12 6.60
CA GLY A 67 2.29 8.40 7.22
C GLY A 67 1.27 8.83 8.28
N LYS A 68 0.76 10.05 8.16
CA LYS A 68 -0.21 10.63 9.10
C LYS A 68 -1.64 10.14 8.90
N SER A 69 -1.93 9.45 7.79
CA SER A 69 -3.29 9.05 7.38
C SER A 69 -3.54 7.54 7.52
N VAL A 70 -2.84 6.87 8.44
CA VAL A 70 -2.97 5.42 8.64
C VAL A 70 -4.22 5.10 9.46
N THR A 71 -5.05 4.20 8.94
CA THR A 71 -6.14 3.56 9.69
C THR A 71 -5.77 2.12 10.00
N GLU A 72 -5.88 1.71 11.26
CA GLU A 72 -5.49 0.37 11.72
C GLU A 72 -6.66 -0.33 12.41
N GLY A 73 -6.64 -1.66 12.41
CA GLY A 73 -7.58 -2.47 13.17
C GLY A 73 -7.06 -3.88 13.37
N MET A 74 -7.48 -4.52 14.46
CA MET A 74 -7.02 -5.86 14.83
C MET A 74 -8.09 -6.59 15.65
N SER A 75 -7.96 -7.91 15.75
CA SER A 75 -8.78 -8.74 16.66
C SER A 75 -8.02 -9.98 17.09
N ASP A 76 -8.21 -10.38 18.36
CA ASP A 76 -7.75 -11.66 18.89
C ASP A 76 -8.63 -12.85 18.47
N ASP A 77 -9.79 -12.61 17.84
CA ASP A 77 -10.70 -13.64 17.31
C ASP A 77 -10.99 -14.83 18.24
N GLY A 78 -11.23 -14.56 19.53
CA GLY A 78 -11.52 -15.58 20.54
C GLY A 78 -10.29 -16.19 21.22
N GLU A 79 -9.06 -15.81 20.81
CA GLU A 79 -7.87 -16.03 21.63
C GLU A 79 -7.93 -15.20 22.92
N PRO A 80 -7.16 -15.56 23.97
CA PRO A 80 -7.04 -14.74 25.16
C PRO A 80 -6.65 -13.30 24.80
N SER A 81 -7.37 -12.34 25.40
CA SER A 81 -7.22 -10.90 25.11
C SER A 81 -5.77 -10.46 25.20
N GLY A 82 -5.31 -9.77 24.16
CA GLY A 82 -3.97 -9.20 24.09
C GLY A 82 -2.88 -10.15 23.60
N THR A 83 -3.20 -11.43 23.34
CA THR A 83 -2.19 -12.45 23.05
C THR A 83 -1.95 -12.74 21.59
N ALA A 84 -2.76 -12.19 20.69
CA ALA A 84 -2.70 -12.52 19.27
C ALA A 84 -2.76 -11.29 18.34
N GLY A 85 -3.87 -10.57 18.31
CA GLY A 85 -4.11 -9.39 17.47
C GLY A 85 -3.06 -8.29 17.70
N PRO A 86 -2.82 -7.84 18.94
CA PRO A 86 -1.81 -6.81 19.20
C PRO A 86 -0.37 -7.23 18.82
N PRO A 87 0.09 -8.45 19.09
CA PRO A 87 1.35 -8.95 18.55
C PRO A 87 1.45 -8.90 17.01
N VAL A 88 0.41 -9.32 16.28
CA VAL A 88 0.40 -9.23 14.80
C VAL A 88 0.46 -7.77 14.34
N LEU A 89 -0.31 -6.87 14.95
CA LEU A 89 -0.30 -5.45 14.61
C LEU A 89 1.05 -4.79 14.91
N ALA A 90 1.71 -5.15 16.01
CA ALA A 90 3.03 -4.63 16.35
C ALA A 90 4.08 -5.01 15.30
N VAL A 91 4.07 -6.25 14.83
CA VAL A 91 4.92 -6.72 13.72
C VAL A 91 4.60 -5.95 12.43
N LEU A 92 3.32 -5.74 12.13
CA LEU A 92 2.89 -5.02 10.94
C LEU A 92 3.32 -3.54 10.96
N ARG A 93 3.23 -2.87 12.12
CA ARG A 93 3.73 -1.49 12.32
C ARG A 93 5.23 -1.39 12.09
N GLY A 94 6.00 -2.34 12.61
CA GLY A 94 7.46 -2.39 12.43
C GLY A 94 7.93 -2.67 11.00
N SER A 95 7.05 -3.16 10.12
CA SER A 95 7.41 -3.51 8.75
C SER A 95 7.57 -2.33 7.79
N GLY A 96 6.97 -1.18 8.11
CA GLY A 96 6.91 -0.03 7.20
C GLY A 96 5.98 -0.22 5.99
N ILE A 97 5.26 -1.34 5.90
CA ILE A 97 4.34 -1.67 4.80
C ILE A 97 2.94 -1.12 5.14
N GLY A 98 2.32 -0.45 4.16
CA GLY A 98 0.95 0.07 4.19
C GLY A 98 0.02 -0.73 3.28
N ASP A 99 -1.26 -0.36 3.27
CA ASP A 99 -2.33 -1.02 2.50
C ASP A 99 -2.29 -2.54 2.60
N ILE A 100 -2.26 -3.06 3.82
CA ILE A 100 -1.97 -4.47 4.10
C ILE A 100 -2.93 -5.04 5.15
N LEU A 101 -3.41 -6.25 4.87
CA LEU A 101 -4.12 -7.12 5.79
C LEU A 101 -3.25 -8.36 6.05
N VAL A 102 -3.08 -8.70 7.32
CA VAL A 102 -2.52 -9.98 7.77
C VAL A 102 -3.59 -10.71 8.57
N VAL A 103 -3.92 -11.93 8.16
CA VAL A 103 -4.77 -12.86 8.92
C VAL A 103 -3.92 -14.07 9.29
N VAL A 104 -3.74 -14.33 10.57
CA VAL A 104 -3.08 -15.52 11.09
C VAL A 104 -4.15 -16.50 11.54
N THR A 105 -4.37 -17.51 10.71
CA THR A 105 -5.30 -18.59 11.00
C THR A 105 -4.63 -19.67 11.82
N ARG A 106 -5.23 -20.07 12.94
CA ARG A 106 -4.68 -21.08 13.85
C ARG A 106 -5.52 -22.35 13.85
N TYR A 107 -4.84 -23.47 13.70
CA TYR A 107 -5.34 -24.82 13.95
C TYR A 107 -4.73 -25.33 15.26
N PHE A 108 -5.56 -25.63 16.25
CA PHE A 108 -5.10 -26.09 17.55
C PHE A 108 -4.48 -27.49 17.47
N GLY A 109 -3.27 -27.65 18.03
CA GLY A 109 -2.50 -28.89 17.98
C GLY A 109 -2.65 -29.83 19.18
N GLY A 110 -3.67 -29.64 20.03
CA GLY A 110 -3.88 -30.46 21.24
C GLY A 110 -3.10 -30.01 22.48
N THR A 111 -2.10 -29.13 22.35
CA THR A 111 -1.31 -28.61 23.48
C THR A 111 -1.46 -27.10 23.61
N LYS A 112 -1.76 -26.62 24.82
CA LYS A 112 -1.87 -25.18 25.12
C LYS A 112 -0.49 -24.53 25.16
N LEU A 113 -0.33 -23.38 24.49
CA LEU A 113 0.93 -22.62 24.44
C LEU A 113 1.12 -21.66 25.63
N GLY A 114 0.05 -21.35 26.38
CA GLY A 114 0.02 -20.28 27.37
C GLY A 114 0.14 -18.88 26.74
N THR A 115 -0.12 -17.83 27.53
CA THR A 115 -0.15 -16.43 27.07
C THR A 115 1.13 -16.01 26.33
N GLY A 116 2.30 -16.26 26.94
CA GLY A 116 3.58 -15.90 26.35
C GLY A 116 3.95 -16.71 25.11
N GLY A 117 3.47 -17.95 25.02
CA GLY A 117 3.66 -18.80 23.84
C GLY A 117 2.80 -18.35 22.65
N LEU A 118 1.56 -17.93 22.90
CA LEU A 118 0.67 -17.36 21.88
C LEU A 118 1.24 -16.07 21.30
N VAL A 119 1.65 -15.13 22.16
CA VAL A 119 2.27 -13.86 21.73
C VAL A 119 3.46 -14.13 20.81
N ARG A 120 4.34 -15.07 21.18
CA ARG A 120 5.50 -15.45 20.38
C ARG A 120 5.10 -16.11 19.06
N ALA A 121 4.15 -17.05 19.07
CA ALA A 121 3.72 -17.77 17.87
C ALA A 121 3.04 -16.84 16.85
N TYR A 122 2.12 -15.98 17.28
CA TYR A 122 1.45 -15.01 16.40
C TYR A 122 2.42 -13.98 15.83
N SER A 123 3.33 -13.45 16.66
CA SER A 123 4.39 -12.54 16.19
C SER A 123 5.26 -13.20 15.13
N GLU A 124 5.69 -14.44 15.38
CA GLU A 124 6.59 -15.15 14.49
C GLU A 124 5.90 -15.54 13.17
N ALA A 125 4.65 -16.00 13.22
CA ALA A 125 3.88 -16.31 12.01
C ALA A 125 3.72 -15.07 11.11
N ALA A 126 3.40 -13.91 11.70
CA ALA A 126 3.31 -12.65 10.97
C ALA A 126 4.69 -12.24 10.40
N ARG A 127 5.75 -12.28 11.21
CA ARG A 127 7.11 -11.91 10.82
C ARG A 127 7.64 -12.76 9.67
N GLN A 128 7.48 -14.07 9.75
CA GLN A 128 7.91 -14.99 8.69
C GLN A 128 7.15 -14.81 7.39
N GLY A 129 5.86 -14.48 7.46
CA GLY A 129 5.07 -14.11 6.29
C GLY A 129 5.60 -12.82 5.66
N LEU A 130 5.76 -11.75 6.45
CA LEU A 130 6.27 -10.47 5.94
C LEU A 130 7.69 -10.57 5.37
N ALA A 131 8.56 -11.38 5.97
CA ALA A 131 9.92 -11.58 5.48
C ALA A 131 9.97 -12.25 4.08
N ARG A 132 8.90 -12.94 3.67
CA ARG A 132 8.75 -13.58 2.35
C ARG A 132 7.92 -12.76 1.38
N LEU A 133 7.31 -11.67 1.84
CA LEU A 133 6.38 -10.87 1.06
C LEU A 133 7.15 -10.01 0.06
N GLN A 134 6.81 -10.16 -1.22
CA GLN A 134 7.25 -9.22 -2.24
C GLN A 134 6.43 -7.94 -2.16
N THR A 135 7.12 -6.80 -2.13
CA THR A 135 6.49 -5.48 -2.06
C THR A 135 6.79 -4.68 -3.32
N GLU A 136 5.96 -3.67 -3.54
CA GLU A 136 6.16 -2.64 -4.54
C GLU A 136 5.94 -1.26 -3.91
N ARG A 137 6.47 -0.21 -4.53
CA ARG A 137 6.29 1.16 -4.04
C ARG A 137 5.01 1.75 -4.61
N LYS A 138 4.09 2.15 -3.73
CA LYS A 138 2.93 2.97 -4.06
C LYS A 138 3.32 4.44 -3.92
N ILE A 139 3.14 5.22 -4.98
CA ILE A 139 3.48 6.64 -5.03
C ILE A 139 2.19 7.42 -5.24
N ASP A 140 1.97 8.45 -4.44
CA ASP A 140 0.83 9.34 -4.62
C ASP A 140 1.08 10.23 -5.85
N ARG A 141 0.03 10.40 -6.66
CA ARG A 141 0.10 11.19 -7.90
C ARG A 141 -0.99 12.25 -7.91
N HIS A 142 -0.63 13.47 -8.29
CA HIS A 142 -1.57 14.54 -8.60
C HIS A 142 -2.03 14.47 -10.04
N MET A 143 -3.31 14.76 -10.29
CA MET A 143 -3.81 15.06 -11.63
C MET A 143 -3.60 16.55 -11.94
N LEU A 144 -2.81 16.84 -12.97
CA LEU A 144 -2.58 18.21 -13.45
C LEU A 144 -3.18 18.40 -14.84
N GLY A 145 -3.82 19.54 -15.07
CA GLY A 145 -4.22 20.04 -16.38
C GLY A 145 -3.41 21.26 -16.77
N PHE A 146 -2.99 21.37 -18.03
CA PHE A 146 -2.29 22.55 -18.53
C PHE A 146 -2.46 22.71 -20.04
N GLU A 147 -2.45 23.96 -20.50
CA GLU A 147 -2.57 24.30 -21.92
C GLU A 147 -1.23 24.71 -22.51
N VAL A 148 -0.96 24.25 -23.74
CA VAL A 148 0.20 24.65 -24.54
C VAL A 148 -0.23 24.96 -25.97
N SER A 149 0.53 25.81 -26.65
CA SER A 149 0.37 25.97 -28.10
C SER A 149 0.77 24.70 -28.83
N TYR A 150 0.18 24.44 -30.00
CA TYR A 150 0.55 23.31 -30.87
C TYR A 150 2.05 23.20 -31.14
N ALA A 151 2.76 24.32 -31.28
CA ALA A 151 4.21 24.33 -31.51
C ALA A 151 5.04 23.75 -30.34
N LEU A 152 4.49 23.79 -29.12
CA LEU A 152 5.14 23.30 -27.90
C LEU A 152 4.63 21.91 -27.48
N TYR A 153 3.64 21.35 -28.17
CA TYR A 153 2.97 20.11 -27.76
C TYR A 153 3.94 18.94 -27.57
N GLU A 154 4.80 18.68 -28.56
CA GLU A 154 5.77 17.59 -28.51
C GLU A 154 6.78 17.78 -27.36
N GLN A 155 7.27 19.01 -27.19
CA GLN A 155 8.22 19.35 -26.13
C GLN A 155 7.58 19.24 -24.74
N ALA A 156 6.33 19.67 -24.60
CA ALA A 156 5.57 19.53 -23.37
C ALA A 156 5.31 18.06 -23.03
N SER A 157 4.97 17.24 -24.03
CA SER A 157 4.76 15.79 -23.85
C SER A 157 6.04 15.05 -23.43
N GLN A 158 7.18 15.43 -24.01
CA GLN A 158 8.49 14.95 -23.58
C GLN A 158 8.82 15.41 -22.15
N LEU A 159 8.50 16.66 -21.82
CA LEU A 159 8.68 17.21 -20.48
C LEU A 159 7.81 16.45 -19.44
N VAL A 160 6.56 16.10 -19.78
CA VAL A 160 5.73 15.23 -18.91
C VAL A 160 6.48 13.95 -18.58
N THR A 161 7.00 13.27 -19.59
CA THR A 161 7.72 12.01 -19.44
C THR A 161 9.01 12.17 -18.62
N GLN A 162 9.75 13.27 -18.81
CA GLN A 162 10.98 13.57 -18.08
C GLN A 162 10.76 13.72 -16.56
N PHE A 163 9.55 14.12 -16.16
CA PHE A 163 9.15 14.29 -14.75
C PHE A 163 8.32 13.12 -14.21
N ASP A 164 8.47 11.92 -14.81
CA ASP A 164 7.74 10.70 -14.47
C ASP A 164 6.21 10.85 -14.55
N GLY A 165 5.75 11.82 -15.33
CA GLY A 165 4.34 12.06 -15.60
C GLY A 165 3.77 11.08 -16.62
N GLU A 166 2.49 10.79 -16.48
CA GLU A 166 1.73 9.95 -17.41
C GLU A 166 0.58 10.77 -17.99
N ILE A 167 0.59 11.01 -19.30
CA ILE A 167 -0.52 11.68 -19.99
C ILE A 167 -1.73 10.75 -19.98
N THR A 168 -2.83 11.19 -19.39
CA THR A 168 -4.09 10.45 -19.33
C THR A 168 -5.05 10.85 -20.43
N GLU A 169 -5.01 12.13 -20.84
CA GLU A 169 -5.89 12.68 -21.86
C GLU A 169 -5.22 13.88 -22.54
N THR A 170 -5.59 14.12 -23.79
CA THR A 170 -5.18 15.31 -24.55
C THR A 170 -6.35 15.79 -25.39
N ASP A 171 -6.69 17.07 -25.27
CA ASP A 171 -7.72 17.72 -26.06
C ASP A 171 -7.08 18.72 -27.04
N PHE A 172 -7.48 18.63 -28.30
CA PHE A 172 -6.99 19.46 -29.39
C PHE A 172 -8.09 20.44 -29.82
N SER A 173 -7.98 21.67 -29.31
CA SER A 173 -8.94 22.75 -29.63
C SER A 173 -8.19 23.98 -30.17
N GLY A 174 -8.52 25.19 -29.71
CA GLY A 174 -7.75 26.40 -30.06
C GLY A 174 -6.29 26.32 -29.58
N THR A 175 -6.07 25.70 -28.43
CA THR A 175 -4.78 25.28 -27.86
C THR A 175 -4.82 23.76 -27.61
N VAL A 176 -3.69 23.18 -27.22
CA VAL A 176 -3.62 21.78 -26.80
C VAL A 176 -3.67 21.71 -25.28
N THR A 177 -4.71 21.08 -24.74
CA THR A 177 -4.85 20.85 -23.31
C THR A 177 -4.39 19.44 -22.98
N ILE A 178 -3.45 19.32 -22.05
CA ILE A 178 -2.91 18.04 -21.60
C ILE A 178 -3.34 17.80 -20.16
N TYR A 179 -3.85 16.60 -19.91
CA TYR A 179 -4.12 16.09 -18.57
C TYR A 179 -3.14 14.97 -18.28
N ALA A 180 -2.39 15.10 -17.18
CA ALA A 180 -1.36 14.14 -16.84
C ALA A 180 -1.22 13.93 -15.33
N ARG A 181 -0.84 12.72 -14.94
CA ARG A 181 -0.61 12.33 -13.54
C ARG A 181 0.86 12.37 -13.18
N PHE A 182 1.22 13.18 -12.20
CA PHE A 182 2.60 13.34 -11.75
C PHE A 182 2.80 12.86 -10.32
N PRO A 183 3.95 12.27 -9.97
CA PRO A 183 4.29 12.06 -8.57
C PRO A 183 4.18 13.38 -7.81
N VAL A 184 3.49 13.38 -6.66
CA VAL A 184 3.22 14.61 -5.87
C VAL A 184 4.49 15.42 -5.62
N ALA A 185 5.60 14.75 -5.30
CA ALA A 185 6.88 15.39 -5.04
C ALA A 185 7.51 16.07 -6.27
N GLY A 186 7.22 15.59 -7.48
CA GLY A 186 7.74 16.12 -8.75
C GLY A 186 6.87 17.23 -9.36
N SER A 187 5.60 17.30 -8.99
CA SER A 187 4.62 18.25 -9.57
C SER A 187 5.08 19.73 -9.51
N PRO A 188 5.65 20.24 -8.40
CA PRO A 188 6.11 21.64 -8.36
C PRO A 188 7.27 21.93 -9.32
N ALA A 189 8.19 20.97 -9.49
CA ALA A 189 9.34 21.13 -10.38
C ALA A 189 8.91 21.05 -11.85
N PHE A 190 7.96 20.17 -12.18
CA PHE A 190 7.33 20.12 -13.49
C PHE A 190 6.64 21.46 -13.83
N ALA A 191 5.87 22.03 -12.88
CA ALA A 191 5.19 23.31 -13.07
C ALA A 191 6.15 24.44 -13.44
N LEU A 192 7.30 24.51 -12.77
CA LEU A 192 8.35 25.49 -13.07
C LEU A 192 8.93 25.28 -14.47
N ALA A 193 9.30 24.03 -14.80
CA ALA A 193 9.87 23.70 -16.10
C ALA A 193 8.91 23.97 -17.27
N LEU A 194 7.60 23.70 -17.09
CA LEU A 194 6.57 24.01 -18.08
C LEU A 194 6.44 25.53 -18.30
N ARG A 195 6.50 26.30 -17.21
CA ARG A 195 6.47 27.76 -17.28
C ARG A 195 7.69 28.29 -18.02
N GLU A 196 8.87 27.72 -17.83
CA GLU A 196 10.08 28.07 -18.57
C GLU A 196 9.96 27.72 -20.07
N LEU A 197 9.52 26.50 -20.39
CA LEU A 197 9.31 26.03 -21.77
C LEU A 197 8.34 26.94 -22.55
N SER A 198 7.29 27.40 -21.87
CA SER A 198 6.26 28.26 -22.46
C SER A 198 6.60 29.76 -22.42
N ALA A 199 7.80 30.14 -21.93
CA ALA A 199 8.17 31.52 -21.63
C ALA A 199 7.10 32.27 -20.81
N GLY A 200 6.53 31.58 -19.82
CA GLY A 200 5.55 32.11 -18.88
C GLY A 200 4.10 32.04 -19.35
N ARG A 201 3.79 31.46 -20.51
CA ARG A 201 2.43 31.44 -21.10
C ARG A 201 1.56 30.26 -20.66
N SER A 202 2.14 29.23 -20.06
CA SER A 202 1.42 28.06 -19.56
C SER A 202 1.56 27.95 -18.05
N GLU A 203 0.45 27.61 -17.40
CA GLU A 203 0.38 27.31 -15.96
C GLU A 203 -0.28 25.95 -15.77
N VAL A 204 0.08 25.28 -14.66
CA VAL A 204 -0.55 24.02 -14.27
C VAL A 204 -1.73 24.28 -13.34
N ILE A 205 -2.79 23.51 -13.52
CA ILE A 205 -3.97 23.49 -12.65
C ILE A 205 -4.02 22.14 -11.96
N LEU A 206 -4.14 22.14 -10.64
CA LEU A 206 -4.39 20.93 -9.85
C LEU A 206 -5.88 20.55 -9.94
N LEU A 207 -6.17 19.29 -10.26
CA LEU A 207 -7.53 18.81 -10.55
C LEU A 207 -8.10 17.83 -9.51
N ASP A 208 -7.34 17.51 -8.45
CA ASP A 208 -7.74 16.59 -7.37
C ASP A 208 -7.78 17.22 -5.97
#